data_AF-A0A523GR03-F1
#
_entry.id   AF-A0A523GR03-F1
#
_cell.length_a   1.000
_cell.length_b   1.000
_cell.length_c   1.000
_cell.angle_alpha   90.00
_cell.angle_beta   90.00
_cell.angle_gamma   90.00
#
_symmetry.space_group_name_H-M   'P 1'
#
loop_
_entity.id
_entity.type
_entity.pdbx_description
1 polymer ?
#
loop_
_entity_poly.entity_id
_entity_poly.type
_entity_poly.pdbx_seq_one_letter_code
_entity_poly.pdbx_strand_id
1 'polypeptide(L)'
;MIQAILIHVAYLSVPMLTMEFMDWLKNVLLDIAITALIAIWLFFDNTLAYWAIVIYTPLLLLLKIVALSSGLSQVAAQKSDSTPTWFYHTIYAINLILLLVGSWYLVAGGWAAIWILSAYQESRTVARKTAKKK
;
A
#
# COMPACT_ATOMS: atom_id res chain seq x y z
N MET A 1 -6.89 16.28 41.88
CA MET A 1 -5.49 16.14 41.38
C MET A 1 -5.35 14.96 40.40
N ILE A 2 -5.81 13.75 40.74
CA ILE A 2 -5.70 12.55 39.87
C ILE A 2 -6.47 12.68 38.54
N GLN A 3 -7.66 13.28 38.55
CA GLN A 3 -8.44 13.48 37.31
C GLN A 3 -7.80 14.47 36.32
N ALA A 4 -7.12 15.52 36.81
CA ALA A 4 -6.44 16.48 35.95
C ALA A 4 -5.24 15.85 35.20
N ILE A 5 -4.55 14.90 35.85
CA ILE A 5 -3.44 14.14 35.26
C ILE A 5 -3.96 13.15 34.20
N LEU A 6 -5.07 12.45 34.48
CA LEU A 6 -5.70 11.54 33.51
C LEU A 6 -6.18 12.25 32.24
N ILE A 7 -6.77 13.45 32.39
CA ILE A 7 -7.22 14.26 31.24
C ILE A 7 -6.02 14.77 30.44
N HIS A 8 -4.95 15.22 31.09
CA HIS A 8 -3.72 15.66 30.40
C HIS A 8 -3.03 14.52 29.64
N VAL A 9 -2.95 13.32 30.23
CA VAL A 9 -2.37 12.14 29.57
C VAL A 9 -3.23 11.70 28.39
N ALA A 10 -4.57 11.69 28.52
CA ALA A 10 -5.47 11.38 27.41
C ALA A 10 -5.37 12.41 26.28
N TYR A 11 -5.30 13.71 26.59
CA TYR A 11 -5.17 14.78 25.59
C TYR A 11 -3.80 14.83 24.89
N LEU A 12 -2.73 14.32 25.50
CA LEU A 12 -1.43 14.17 24.84
C LEU A 12 -1.37 12.91 23.97
N SER A 13 -2.16 11.88 24.30
CA SER A 13 -2.17 10.59 23.59
C SER A 13 -3.04 10.58 22.33
N VAL A 14 -4.20 11.24 22.37
CA VAL A 14 -5.17 11.25 21.26
C VAL A 14 -4.68 11.99 20.00
N PRO A 15 -4.12 13.22 20.05
CA PRO A 15 -3.72 13.93 18.84
C PRO A 15 -2.52 13.28 18.14
N MET A 16 -1.57 12.69 18.91
CA MET A 16 -0.41 11.99 18.36
C MET A 16 -0.81 10.73 17.57
N LEU A 17 -1.77 9.95 18.10
CA LEU A 17 -2.31 8.76 17.43
C LEU A 17 -3.07 9.11 16.15
N THR A 18 -3.80 10.24 16.13
CA THR A 18 -4.59 10.66 14.96
C THR A 18 -3.74 11.22 13.81
N MET A 19 -2.63 11.91 14.11
CA MET A 19 -1.76 12.48 13.08
C MET A 19 -1.00 11.39 12.31
N GLU A 20 -0.42 10.42 13.03
CA GLU A 20 0.22 9.25 12.41
C GLU A 20 -0.78 8.45 11.55
N PHE A 21 -2.01 8.22 12.07
CA PHE A 21 -3.06 7.49 11.35
C PHE A 21 -3.43 8.13 10.01
N MET A 22 -3.63 9.44 9.97
CA MET A 22 -4.00 10.14 8.74
C MET A 22 -2.86 10.12 7.72
N ASP A 23 -1.60 10.14 8.16
CA ASP A 23 -0.46 10.28 7.24
C ASP A 23 -0.11 8.98 6.52
N TRP A 24 -0.14 7.83 7.21
CA TRP A 24 0.04 6.55 6.53
C TRP A 24 -1.20 6.15 5.72
N LEU A 25 -2.41 6.46 6.19
CA LEU A 25 -3.64 6.15 5.44
C LEU A 25 -3.70 6.88 4.10
N LYS A 26 -3.25 8.15 4.04
CA LYS A 26 -3.12 8.90 2.76
C LYS A 26 -2.19 8.18 1.78
N ASN A 27 -1.16 7.50 2.27
CA ASN A 27 -0.21 6.77 1.42
C ASN A 27 -0.81 5.49 0.84
N VAL A 28 -1.82 4.89 1.48
CA VAL A 28 -2.50 3.67 1.01
C VAL A 28 -3.89 3.95 0.43
N LEU A 29 -4.37 5.19 0.49
CA LEU A 29 -5.69 5.58 0.02
C LEU A 29 -5.94 5.18 -1.43
N LEU A 30 -4.92 5.32 -2.28
CA LEU A 30 -5.00 4.92 -3.68
C LEU A 30 -5.19 3.40 -3.81
N ASP A 31 -4.42 2.60 -3.09
CA ASP A 31 -4.53 1.13 -3.14
C ASP A 31 -5.90 0.66 -2.61
N ILE A 32 -6.43 1.31 -1.56
CA ILE A 32 -7.78 1.04 -1.04
C ILE A 32 -8.84 1.41 -2.08
N ALA A 33 -8.72 2.57 -2.74
CA ALA A 33 -9.65 3.00 -3.77
C ALA A 33 -9.66 2.01 -4.95
N ILE A 34 -8.49 1.51 -5.36
CA ILE A 34 -8.39 0.52 -6.44
C ILE A 34 -8.96 -0.84 -5.99
N THR A 35 -8.74 -1.24 -4.74
CA THR A 35 -9.37 -2.44 -4.15
C THR A 35 -10.89 -2.35 -4.24
N ALA A 36 -11.45 -1.19 -3.88
CA ALA A 36 -12.88 -0.94 -4.01
C ALA A 36 -13.35 -0.99 -5.47
N LEU A 37 -12.59 -0.42 -6.41
CA LEU A 37 -12.92 -0.50 -7.84
C LEU A 37 -12.89 -1.93 -8.36
N ILE A 38 -11.94 -2.76 -7.95
CA ILE A 38 -11.90 -4.19 -8.29
C ILE A 38 -13.15 -4.90 -7.78
N ALA A 39 -13.53 -4.66 -6.52
CA ALA A 39 -14.75 -5.23 -5.96
C ALA A 39 -16.02 -4.74 -6.70
N ILE A 40 -16.12 -3.43 -6.97
CA ILE A 40 -17.26 -2.85 -7.71
C ILE A 40 -17.37 -3.47 -9.10
N TRP A 41 -16.25 -3.56 -9.82
CA TRP A 41 -16.23 -4.20 -11.13
C TRP A 41 -16.66 -5.67 -11.02
N LEU A 42 -16.12 -6.43 -10.06
CA LEU A 42 -16.42 -7.86 -9.87
C LEU A 42 -17.90 -8.14 -9.59
N PHE A 43 -18.56 -7.31 -8.78
CA PHE A 43 -19.95 -7.57 -8.36
C PHE A 43 -21.01 -6.84 -9.20
N PHE A 44 -20.67 -5.74 -9.85
CA PHE A 44 -21.63 -4.87 -10.56
C PHE A 44 -21.32 -4.71 -12.05
N ASP A 45 -20.25 -5.33 -12.56
CA ASP A 45 -19.79 -5.26 -13.95
C ASP A 45 -19.71 -3.81 -14.49
N ASN A 46 -19.23 -2.90 -13.64
CA ASN A 46 -19.22 -1.48 -13.95
C ASN A 46 -18.11 -1.12 -14.96
N THR A 47 -18.48 -0.53 -16.10
CA THR A 47 -17.55 -0.18 -17.18
C THR A 47 -16.51 0.88 -16.79
N LEU A 48 -16.85 1.84 -15.92
CA LEU A 48 -15.87 2.83 -15.44
C LEU A 48 -14.82 2.17 -14.55
N ALA A 49 -15.25 1.26 -13.67
CA ALA A 49 -14.34 0.49 -12.83
C ALA A 49 -13.41 -0.40 -13.68
N TYR A 50 -13.94 -1.04 -14.74
CA TYR A 50 -13.14 -1.79 -15.72
C TYR A 50 -11.98 -0.94 -16.27
N TRP A 51 -12.28 0.23 -16.84
CA TRP A 51 -11.26 1.08 -17.46
C TRP A 51 -10.25 1.62 -16.45
N ALA A 52 -10.72 1.97 -15.25
CA ALA A 52 -9.84 2.39 -14.17
C ALA A 52 -8.81 1.30 -13.85
N ILE A 53 -9.24 0.05 -13.66
CA ILE A 53 -8.34 -1.08 -13.32
C ILE A 53 -7.37 -1.36 -14.46
N VAL A 54 -7.87 -1.44 -15.70
CA VAL A 54 -7.08 -1.83 -16.88
C VAL A 54 -6.02 -0.80 -17.25
N ILE A 55 -6.29 0.50 -17.07
CA ILE A 55 -5.30 1.56 -17.35
C ILE A 55 -4.33 1.69 -16.17
N TYR A 56 -4.86 1.66 -14.94
CA TYR A 56 -4.07 1.89 -13.74
C TYR A 56 -3.04 0.79 -13.50
N THR A 57 -3.40 -0.48 -13.68
CA THR A 57 -2.52 -1.62 -13.39
C THR A 57 -1.21 -1.60 -14.20
N PRO A 58 -1.21 -1.49 -15.55
CA PRO A 58 0.03 -1.43 -16.31
C PRO A 58 0.83 -0.16 -16.01
N LEU A 59 0.18 0.97 -15.76
CA LEU A 59 0.85 2.22 -15.39
C LEU A 59 1.61 2.05 -14.06
N LEU A 60 0.94 1.47 -13.05
CA LEU A 60 1.54 1.19 -11.74
C LEU A 60 2.72 0.23 -11.86
N LEU A 61 2.58 -0.81 -12.69
CA LEU A 61 3.62 -1.81 -12.91
C LEU A 61 4.85 -1.18 -13.60
N LEU A 62 4.65 -0.37 -14.64
CA LEU A 62 5.71 0.40 -15.29
C LEU A 62 6.41 1.33 -14.29
N LEU A 63 5.64 2.05 -13.47
CA LEU A 63 6.18 2.96 -12.47
C LEU A 63 7.04 2.20 -11.45
N LYS A 64 6.62 0.99 -11.05
CA LYS A 64 7.39 0.13 -10.14
C LYS A 64 8.70 -0.34 -10.75
N ILE A 65 8.68 -0.74 -12.02
CA ILE A 65 9.88 -1.15 -12.77
C ILE A 65 10.85 0.02 -12.90
N VAL A 66 10.37 1.20 -13.31
CA VAL A 66 11.18 2.41 -13.44
C VAL A 66 11.76 2.82 -12.09
N ALA A 67 10.98 2.77 -11.01
CA ALA A 67 11.47 3.08 -9.68
C ALA A 67 12.60 2.13 -9.25
N LEU A 68 12.52 0.85 -9.61
CA LEU A 68 13.55 -0.15 -9.32
C LEU A 68 14.84 0.10 -10.14
N SER A 69 14.73 0.48 -11.41
CA SER A 69 15.88 0.69 -12.30
C SER A 69 16.59 2.03 -12.08
N SER A 70 15.87 3.08 -11.73
CA SER A 70 16.39 4.46 -11.60
C SER A 70 16.92 4.81 -10.20
N GLY A 71 16.81 3.90 -9.23
CA GLY A 71 17.17 4.20 -7.83
C GLY A 71 16.15 5.08 -7.09
N LEU A 72 15.09 5.57 -7.77
CA LEU A 72 13.95 6.26 -7.15
C LEU A 72 13.17 5.39 -6.17
N SER A 73 13.39 4.07 -6.19
CA SER A 73 12.87 3.13 -5.20
C SER A 73 13.11 3.59 -3.75
N GLN A 74 14.19 4.33 -3.47
CA GLN A 74 14.46 4.86 -2.14
C GLN A 74 13.47 5.96 -1.73
N VAL A 75 13.09 6.84 -2.66
CA VAL A 75 12.12 7.92 -2.42
C VAL A 75 10.72 7.34 -2.22
N ALA A 76 10.37 6.32 -3.03
CA ALA A 76 9.11 5.60 -2.86
C ALA A 76 9.05 4.82 -1.53
N ALA A 77 10.15 4.17 -1.14
CA ALA A 77 10.23 3.41 0.11
C ALA A 77 10.19 4.30 1.36
N GLN A 78 10.79 5.50 1.30
CA GLN A 78 10.69 6.47 2.40
C GLN A 78 9.27 7.00 2.57
N LYS A 79 8.51 7.14 1.48
CA LYS A 79 7.10 7.51 1.55
C LYS A 79 6.23 6.41 2.16
N SER A 80 6.60 5.14 2.00
CA SER A 80 5.90 4.00 2.59
C SER A 80 6.31 3.66 4.03
N ASP A 81 7.41 4.21 4.55
CA ASP A 81 7.99 3.85 5.86
C ASP A 81 7.01 4.13 7.05
N SER A 82 5.96 4.94 6.85
CA SER A 82 4.91 5.18 7.87
C SER A 82 3.79 4.13 7.87
N THR A 83 3.65 3.34 6.80
CA THR A 83 2.57 2.36 6.70
C THR A 83 3.01 1.00 7.22
N PRO A 84 2.21 0.32 8.07
CA PRO A 84 2.54 -1.01 8.55
C PRO A 84 2.70 -2.01 7.39
N THR A 85 3.84 -2.71 7.32
CA THR A 85 4.14 -3.71 6.29
C THR A 85 3.02 -4.75 6.12
N TRP A 86 2.48 -5.27 7.23
CA TRP A 86 1.41 -6.28 7.18
C TRP A 86 0.16 -5.79 6.42
N PHE A 87 -0.14 -4.49 6.49
CA PHE A 87 -1.32 -3.91 5.85
C PHE A 87 -1.16 -3.91 4.32
N TYR A 88 0.03 -3.51 3.84
CA TYR A 88 0.35 -3.60 2.42
C TYR A 88 0.20 -5.03 1.91
N HIS A 89 0.84 -6.01 2.56
CA HIS A 89 0.73 -7.41 2.15
C HIS A 89 -0.72 -7.90 2.13
N THR A 90 -1.54 -7.46 3.09
CA THR A 90 -2.97 -7.81 3.15
C THR A 90 -3.74 -7.25 1.96
N ILE A 91 -3.54 -5.98 1.60
CA ILE A 91 -4.22 -5.37 0.45
C ILE A 91 -3.79 -6.04 -0.86
N TYR A 92 -2.49 -6.27 -1.07
CA TYR A 92 -2.02 -6.97 -2.26
C TYR A 92 -2.62 -8.39 -2.35
N ALA A 93 -2.70 -9.11 -1.23
CA ALA A 93 -3.32 -10.43 -1.19
C ALA A 93 -4.82 -10.39 -1.54
N ILE A 94 -5.57 -9.44 -0.97
CA ILE A 94 -7.00 -9.26 -1.25
C ILE A 94 -7.21 -8.96 -2.73
N ASN A 95 -6.45 -8.03 -3.31
CA ASN A 95 -6.57 -7.69 -4.73
C ASN A 95 -6.26 -8.89 -5.62
N LEU A 96 -5.22 -9.65 -5.29
CA LEU A 96 -4.89 -10.86 -6.04
C LEU A 96 -6.03 -11.88 -5.99
N ILE A 97 -6.60 -12.14 -4.81
CA ILE A 97 -7.74 -13.06 -4.64
C ILE A 97 -8.95 -12.58 -5.42
N LEU A 98 -9.32 -11.30 -5.30
CA LEU A 98 -10.47 -10.73 -6.02
C LEU A 98 -10.31 -10.86 -7.54
N LEU A 99 -9.12 -10.54 -8.07
CA LEU A 99 -8.84 -10.63 -9.50
C LEU A 99 -8.83 -12.09 -9.98
N LEU A 100 -8.31 -13.02 -9.19
CA LEU A 100 -8.33 -14.45 -9.52
C LEU A 100 -9.77 -15.01 -9.52
N VAL A 101 -10.58 -14.67 -8.52
CA VAL A 101 -12.00 -15.03 -8.47
C VAL A 101 -12.76 -14.44 -9.67
N GLY A 102 -12.42 -13.21 -10.07
CA GLY A 102 -12.95 -12.58 -11.27
C GLY A 102 -12.41 -13.14 -12.59
N SER A 103 -11.53 -14.16 -12.57
CA SER A 103 -10.85 -14.71 -13.77
C SER A 103 -9.99 -13.71 -14.54
N TRP A 104 -9.51 -12.66 -13.89
CA TRP A 104 -8.69 -11.60 -14.47
C TRP A 104 -7.20 -11.89 -14.37
N TYR A 105 -6.79 -13.00 -14.98
CA TYR A 105 -5.44 -13.56 -14.80
C TYR A 105 -4.30 -12.64 -15.22
N LEU A 106 -4.47 -11.84 -16.29
CA LEU A 106 -3.45 -10.89 -16.74
C LEU A 106 -3.24 -9.76 -15.72
N VAL A 107 -4.33 -9.18 -15.23
CA VAL A 107 -4.29 -8.11 -14.23
C VAL A 107 -3.81 -8.67 -12.89
N ALA A 108 -4.26 -9.86 -12.50
CA ALA A 108 -3.78 -10.58 -11.32
C ALA A 108 -2.26 -10.82 -11.40
N GLY A 109 -1.74 -11.25 -12.55
CA GLY A 109 -0.31 -11.42 -12.79
C GLY A 109 0.47 -10.11 -12.61
N GLY A 110 -0.08 -8.99 -13.08
CA GLY A 110 0.49 -7.67 -12.85
C GLY A 110 0.55 -7.30 -11.35
N TRP A 111 -0.55 -7.52 -10.63
CA TRP A 111 -0.61 -7.30 -9.18
C TRP A 111 0.37 -8.20 -8.40
N ALA A 112 0.48 -9.47 -8.77
CA ALA A 112 1.46 -10.39 -8.20
C ALA A 112 2.90 -9.91 -8.44
N ALA A 113 3.21 -9.44 -9.66
CA ALA A 113 4.52 -8.90 -9.98
C ALA A 113 4.84 -7.66 -9.14
N ILE A 114 3.90 -6.71 -9.02
CA ILE A 114 4.06 -5.51 -8.17
C ILE A 114 4.29 -5.91 -6.71
N TRP A 115 3.56 -6.90 -6.22
CA TRP A 115 3.69 -7.38 -4.86
C TRP A 115 5.08 -7.98 -4.60
N ILE A 116 5.55 -8.88 -5.47
CA ILE A 116 6.88 -9.50 -5.37
C ILE A 116 7.98 -8.45 -5.43
N LEU A 117 7.89 -7.49 -6.36
CA LEU A 117 8.87 -6.41 -6.48
C LEU A 117 8.91 -5.53 -5.22
N SER A 118 7.75 -5.29 -4.60
CA SER A 118 7.67 -4.52 -3.34
C SER A 118 8.35 -5.25 -2.18
N ALA A 119 8.03 -6.54 -2.00
CA ALA A 119 8.65 -7.37 -0.96
C ALA A 119 10.17 -7.47 -1.15
N TYR A 120 10.62 -7.55 -2.41
CA TYR A 120 12.03 -7.54 -2.73
C TYR A 120 12.73 -6.22 -2.36
N GLN A 121 12.13 -5.08 -2.68
CA GLN A 121 12.66 -3.76 -2.31
C GLN A 121 12.75 -3.58 -0.79
N GLU A 122 11.74 -4.03 -0.05
CA GLU A 122 11.71 -3.98 1.40
C GLU A 122 12.85 -4.81 2.02
N SER A 123 13.04 -6.05 1.56
CA SER A 123 14.12 -6.93 2.06
C SER A 123 15.52 -6.30 1.88
N ARG A 124 15.76 -5.62 0.74
CA ARG A 124 17.02 -4.90 0.49
C ARG A 124 17.19 -3.70 1.42
N THR A 125 16.11 -3.00 1.73
CA THR A 125 16.12 -1.83 2.61
C THR A 125 16.45 -2.24 4.04
N VAL A 126 15.84 -3.31 4.53
CA VAL A 126 16.10 -3.89 5.87
C VAL A 126 17.56 -4.37 5.98
N ALA A 127 18.06 -5.11 4.99
CA ALA A 127 19.44 -5.58 4.97
C ALA A 127 20.45 -4.41 5.04
N ARG A 128 20.21 -3.32 4.31
CA ARG A 128 21.04 -2.11 4.34
C ARG A 128 20.98 -1.37 5.68
N LYS A 129 19.77 -1.17 6.24
CA LYS A 129 19.59 -0.53 7.57
C LYS A 129 20.38 -1.31 8.65
N THR A 130 20.43 -2.64 8.55
CA THR A 130 21.20 -3.51 9.44
C THR A 130 22.71 -3.39 9.26
N ALA A 131 23.18 -3.28 8.01
CA ALA A 131 24.60 -3.11 7.69
C ALA A 131 25.16 -1.76 8.17
N LYS A 132 24.39 -0.66 8.10
CA LYS A 132 24.81 0.68 8.54
C LYS A 132 24.87 0.84 10.07
N LYS A 133 24.20 -0.04 10.82
CA LYS A 133 24.17 -0.01 12.30
C LYS A 133 25.36 -0.76 12.93
N LYS A 134 26.07 -1.58 12.15
CA LYS A 134 27.32 -2.22 12.55
C LYS A 134 28.49 -1.30 12.26
#